data_AF-A0A2Y9KV04-F1
#
_entry.id   AF-A0A2Y9KV04-F1
#
_cell.length_a   1.000
_cell.length_b   1.000
_cell.length_c   1.000
_cell.angle_alpha   90.00
_cell.angle_beta   90.00
_cell.angle_gamma   90.00
#
_symmetry.space_group_name_H-M   'P 1'
#
loop_
_entity.id
_entity.type
_entity.pdbx_description
1 polymer ?
#
loop_
_entity_poly.entity_id
_entity_poly.type
_entity_poly.pdbx_seq_one_letter_code
_entity_poly.pdbx_strand_id
1 'polypeptide(L)'
;MENIEVYHEFWSEEATNLATKLDIQMKLPGKFRRAQHGNLESQLTSESYYKETLSVPTVEHIIQELKDIFSEQHLKALKRLSLVPSVMGQLKFNTSEEHHADMYRSDLPNPDTLSAELHCWRIKWKHRGKDIELPSTIYEALHLPDIKFFPNVYALLKVLCILPVMKVENERYENGRKHLKAYLRNTLTDQRSSNLALLNINFDIKHDLDLMVDTYIKLYTTKSELPTDNSETIENT
;
A
#
# COMPACT_ATOMS: atom_id res chain seq x y z
N MET A 1 -28.08 2.42 -1.35
CA MET A 1 -28.42 1.00 -1.23
C MET A 1 -29.56 0.59 -2.15
N GLU A 2 -30.47 1.51 -2.50
CA GLU A 2 -31.66 1.25 -3.34
C GLU A 2 -31.39 0.57 -4.70
N ASN A 3 -30.18 0.69 -5.26
CA ASN A 3 -29.81 0.06 -6.55
C ASN A 3 -28.99 -1.23 -6.41
N ILE A 4 -28.76 -1.73 -5.18
CA ILE A 4 -27.86 -2.87 -4.95
C ILE A 4 -28.34 -4.13 -5.67
N GLU A 5 -29.65 -4.29 -5.86
CA GLU A 5 -30.23 -5.45 -6.54
C GLU A 5 -29.80 -5.50 -8.00
N VAL A 6 -29.88 -4.36 -8.70
CA VAL A 6 -29.47 -4.23 -10.10
C VAL A 6 -27.96 -4.47 -10.24
N TYR A 7 -27.14 -3.88 -9.38
CA TYR A 7 -25.69 -4.08 -9.44
C TYR A 7 -25.27 -5.50 -9.08
N HIS A 8 -25.94 -6.13 -8.11
CA HIS A 8 -25.67 -7.51 -7.74
C HIS A 8 -25.96 -8.48 -8.88
N GLU A 9 -27.03 -8.26 -9.64
CA GLU A 9 -27.35 -9.08 -10.82
C GLU A 9 -26.19 -9.06 -11.83
N PHE A 10 -25.67 -7.86 -12.17
CA PHE A 10 -24.50 -7.73 -13.06
C PHE A 10 -23.25 -8.42 -12.50
N TRP A 11 -22.94 -8.23 -11.20
CA TRP A 11 -21.78 -8.86 -10.58
C TRP A 11 -21.89 -10.38 -10.50
N SER A 12 -23.11 -10.88 -10.27
CA SER A 12 -23.42 -12.31 -10.27
C SER A 12 -23.26 -12.90 -11.66
N GLU A 13 -23.74 -12.22 -12.69
CA GLU A 13 -23.56 -12.63 -14.09
C GLU A 13 -22.06 -12.67 -14.47
N GLU A 14 -21.28 -11.65 -14.16
CA GLU A 14 -19.84 -11.66 -14.42
C GLU A 14 -19.11 -12.79 -13.66
N ALA A 15 -19.44 -12.99 -12.39
CA ALA A 15 -18.84 -14.03 -11.56
C ALA A 15 -19.19 -15.44 -12.07
N THR A 16 -20.44 -15.68 -12.47
CA THR A 16 -20.88 -16.96 -13.06
C THR A 16 -20.20 -17.23 -14.39
N ASN A 17 -20.09 -16.22 -15.27
CA ASN A 17 -19.37 -16.30 -16.53
C ASN A 17 -17.88 -16.59 -16.36
N LEU A 18 -17.25 -16.05 -15.31
CA LEU A 18 -15.86 -16.37 -14.98
C LEU A 18 -15.73 -17.80 -14.44
N ALA A 19 -16.63 -18.21 -13.54
CA ALA A 19 -16.62 -19.54 -12.94
C ALA A 19 -16.81 -20.65 -14.00
N THR A 20 -17.72 -20.45 -14.96
CA THR A 20 -17.94 -21.41 -16.08
C THR A 20 -16.71 -21.55 -16.96
N LYS A 21 -16.01 -20.45 -17.28
CA LYS A 21 -14.74 -20.49 -18.04
C LYS A 21 -13.64 -21.27 -17.32
N LEU A 22 -13.71 -21.33 -15.99
CA LEU A 22 -12.74 -22.04 -15.14
C LEU A 22 -13.21 -23.45 -14.74
N ASP A 23 -14.35 -23.92 -15.25
CA ASP A 23 -15.00 -25.19 -14.88
C ASP A 23 -15.26 -25.32 -13.36
N ILE A 24 -15.53 -24.19 -12.69
CA ILE A 24 -15.83 -24.14 -11.25
C ILE A 24 -17.35 -24.15 -11.05
N GLN A 25 -17.86 -25.18 -10.35
CA GLN A 25 -19.27 -25.22 -9.96
C GLN A 25 -19.56 -24.24 -8.82
N MET A 26 -20.45 -23.28 -9.06
CA MET A 26 -20.97 -22.39 -8.03
C MET A 26 -21.87 -23.15 -7.06
N LYS A 27 -21.42 -23.26 -5.81
CA LYS A 27 -22.16 -23.93 -4.72
C LYS A 27 -22.28 -22.99 -3.54
N LEU A 28 -23.35 -23.15 -2.76
CA LEU A 28 -23.47 -22.50 -1.46
C LEU A 28 -22.40 -23.03 -0.50
N PRO A 29 -21.79 -22.18 0.35
CA PRO A 29 -20.80 -22.61 1.32
C PRO A 29 -21.35 -23.71 2.25
N GLY A 30 -20.58 -24.78 2.46
CA GLY A 30 -21.02 -25.94 3.23
C GLY A 30 -21.32 -25.69 4.71
N LYS A 31 -20.93 -24.53 5.27
CA LYS A 31 -21.34 -24.10 6.62
C LYS A 31 -22.77 -23.57 6.65
N PHE A 32 -23.23 -22.91 5.56
CA PHE A 32 -24.59 -22.42 5.43
C PHE A 32 -25.60 -23.55 5.28
N ARG A 33 -25.27 -24.56 4.45
CA ARG A 33 -26.10 -25.76 4.26
C ARG A 33 -26.31 -26.56 5.56
N ARG A 34 -25.36 -26.52 6.50
CA ARG A 34 -25.47 -27.20 7.80
C ARG A 34 -26.31 -26.46 8.85
N ALA A 35 -26.38 -25.12 8.77
CA ALA A 35 -27.11 -24.30 9.73
C ALA A 35 -28.63 -24.22 9.44
N GLN A 36 -29.07 -24.49 8.21
CA GLN A 36 -30.47 -24.35 7.77
C GLN A 36 -31.27 -25.65 7.69
N HIS A 37 -30.82 -26.74 8.33
CA HIS A 37 -31.58 -28.01 8.37
C HIS A 37 -32.95 -27.95 9.08
N GLY A 38 -33.40 -26.78 9.52
CA GLY A 38 -34.76 -26.53 10.00
C GLY A 38 -35.40 -25.32 9.30
N ASN A 39 -36.31 -25.59 8.36
CA ASN A 39 -37.39 -24.69 7.91
C ASN A 39 -37.11 -23.44 7.02
N LEU A 40 -36.25 -23.52 6.00
CA LEU A 40 -36.28 -22.49 4.92
C LEU A 40 -35.80 -22.98 3.54
N GLU A 41 -36.10 -24.22 3.16
CA GLU A 41 -35.51 -24.83 1.95
C GLU A 41 -36.16 -24.45 0.60
N SER A 42 -37.24 -23.66 0.55
CA SER A 42 -38.00 -23.52 -0.72
C SER A 42 -37.78 -22.24 -1.53
N GLN A 43 -37.03 -21.23 -1.07
CA GLN A 43 -36.96 -19.94 -1.80
C GLN A 43 -35.59 -19.24 -1.90
N LEU A 44 -34.52 -19.72 -1.25
CA LEU A 44 -33.25 -18.99 -1.27
C LEU A 44 -32.32 -19.46 -2.40
N THR A 45 -32.22 -18.67 -3.46
CA THR A 45 -31.26 -18.88 -4.55
C THR A 45 -29.82 -18.61 -4.08
N SER A 46 -28.85 -19.24 -4.73
CA SER A 46 -27.41 -19.00 -4.44
C SER A 46 -27.04 -17.52 -4.60
N GLU A 47 -27.66 -16.86 -5.57
CA GLU A 47 -27.59 -15.43 -5.81
C GLU A 47 -28.08 -14.61 -4.61
N SER A 48 -29.29 -14.86 -4.10
CA SER A 48 -29.82 -14.16 -2.93
C SER A 48 -28.92 -14.29 -1.70
N TYR A 49 -28.33 -15.47 -1.49
CA TYR A 49 -27.35 -15.67 -0.41
C TYR A 49 -26.10 -14.79 -0.55
N TYR A 50 -25.50 -14.75 -1.75
CA TYR A 50 -24.30 -13.94 -1.98
C TYR A 50 -24.61 -12.43 -2.02
N LYS A 51 -25.84 -12.04 -2.36
CA LYS A 51 -26.30 -10.66 -2.20
C LYS A 51 -26.19 -10.22 -0.74
N GLU A 52 -26.85 -10.95 0.15
CA GLU A 52 -26.96 -10.60 1.57
C GLU A 52 -25.65 -10.81 2.36
N THR A 53 -24.87 -11.83 2.02
CA THR A 53 -23.68 -12.18 2.80
C THR A 53 -22.39 -11.54 2.29
N LEU A 54 -22.36 -11.16 1.00
CA LEU A 54 -21.16 -10.63 0.36
C LEU A 54 -21.39 -9.24 -0.21
N SER A 55 -22.34 -9.06 -1.12
CA SER A 55 -22.46 -7.82 -1.88
C SER A 55 -22.92 -6.65 -1.03
N VAL A 56 -23.98 -6.82 -0.24
CA VAL A 56 -24.50 -5.77 0.67
C VAL A 56 -23.45 -5.40 1.71
N PRO A 57 -22.88 -6.33 2.51
CA PRO A 57 -21.88 -5.98 3.52
C PRO A 57 -20.63 -5.34 2.93
N THR A 58 -20.18 -5.79 1.76
CA THR A 58 -18.99 -5.21 1.10
C THR A 58 -19.24 -3.77 0.69
N VAL A 59 -20.39 -3.50 0.04
CA VAL A 59 -20.74 -2.14 -0.40
C VAL A 59 -21.00 -1.21 0.78
N GLU A 60 -21.68 -1.69 1.82
CA GLU A 60 -21.86 -0.96 3.07
C GLU A 60 -20.53 -0.62 3.73
N HIS A 61 -19.61 -1.60 3.80
CA HIS A 61 -18.29 -1.40 4.35
C HIS A 61 -17.52 -0.34 3.58
N ILE A 62 -17.47 -0.43 2.25
CA ILE A 62 -16.78 0.57 1.40
C ILE A 62 -17.40 1.96 1.59
N ILE A 63 -18.73 2.06 1.64
CA ILE A 63 -19.41 3.34 1.90
C ILE A 63 -19.01 3.88 3.27
N GLN A 64 -18.93 3.03 4.28
CA GLN A 64 -18.53 3.44 5.63
C GLN A 64 -17.07 3.89 5.66
N GLU A 65 -16.16 3.14 5.03
CA GLU A 65 -14.74 3.55 4.91
C GLU A 65 -14.60 4.91 4.22
N LEU A 66 -15.35 5.15 3.14
CA LEU A 66 -15.36 6.44 2.46
C LEU A 66 -15.88 7.54 3.39
N LYS A 67 -16.97 7.30 4.11
CA LYS A 67 -17.49 8.27 5.09
C LYS A 67 -16.47 8.56 6.19
N ASP A 68 -15.75 7.55 6.67
CA ASP A 68 -14.75 7.69 7.72
C ASP A 68 -13.53 8.48 7.23
N ILE A 69 -13.04 8.20 6.01
CA ILE A 69 -11.94 8.93 5.36
C ILE A 69 -12.31 10.40 5.12
N PHE A 70 -13.55 10.70 4.70
CA PHE A 70 -14.00 12.08 4.45
C PHE A 70 -14.66 12.75 5.67
N SER A 71 -14.56 12.14 6.85
CA SER A 71 -15.13 12.68 8.08
C SER A 71 -14.38 13.92 8.58
N GLU A 72 -15.06 14.78 9.34
CA GLU A 72 -14.41 15.90 10.03
C GLU A 72 -13.33 15.44 11.01
N GLN A 73 -13.49 14.26 11.62
CA GLN A 73 -12.51 13.68 12.53
C GLN A 73 -11.22 13.33 11.79
N HIS A 74 -11.34 12.72 10.61
CA HIS A 74 -10.19 12.42 9.76
C HIS A 74 -9.49 13.71 9.29
N LEU A 75 -10.26 14.73 8.90
CA LEU A 75 -9.68 16.04 8.56
C LEU A 75 -8.91 16.66 9.74
N LYS A 76 -9.44 16.58 10.96
CA LYS A 76 -8.76 17.04 12.18
C LYS A 76 -7.47 16.25 12.44
N ALA A 77 -7.47 14.94 12.18
CA ALA A 77 -6.29 14.11 12.26
C ALA A 77 -5.23 14.54 11.23
N LEU A 78 -5.63 14.76 9.97
CA LEU A 78 -4.73 15.20 8.90
C LEU A 78 -4.12 16.59 9.14
N LYS A 79 -4.79 17.50 9.85
CA LYS A 79 -4.20 18.79 10.21
C LYS A 79 -2.87 18.63 10.96
N ARG A 80 -2.68 17.54 11.72
CA ARG A 80 -1.41 17.20 12.38
C ARG A 80 -0.25 16.97 11.42
N LEU A 81 -0.48 16.89 10.10
CA LEU A 81 0.60 16.98 9.11
C LEU A 81 1.40 18.27 9.24
N SER A 82 0.86 19.30 9.88
CA SER A 82 1.62 20.50 10.29
C SER A 82 2.77 20.19 11.24
N LEU A 83 2.84 19.00 11.85
CA LEU A 83 4.00 18.56 12.64
C LEU A 83 5.22 18.25 11.77
N VAL A 84 5.02 18.00 10.47
CA VAL A 84 6.10 17.76 9.51
C VAL A 84 6.83 19.09 9.24
N PRO A 85 8.17 19.14 9.40
CA PRO A 85 8.92 20.40 9.33
C PRO A 85 8.73 21.20 8.03
N SER A 86 8.66 20.54 6.87
CA SER A 86 8.40 21.21 5.59
C SER A 86 7.03 21.92 5.57
N VAL A 87 6.01 21.27 6.10
CA VAL A 87 4.64 21.80 6.21
C VAL A 87 4.61 22.96 7.20
N MET A 88 5.35 22.88 8.32
CA MET A 88 5.53 24.01 9.23
C MET A 88 6.10 25.25 8.51
N GLY A 89 7.11 25.03 7.67
CA GLY A 89 7.72 26.09 6.86
C GLY A 89 6.72 26.74 5.91
N GLN A 90 5.90 25.94 5.23
CA GLN A 90 4.83 26.42 4.34
C GLN A 90 3.76 27.24 5.08
N LEU A 91 3.39 26.79 6.28
CA LEU A 91 2.44 27.47 7.16
C LEU A 91 3.06 28.65 7.94
N LYS A 92 4.31 29.03 7.63
CA LYS A 92 5.06 30.10 8.29
C LYS A 92 5.12 29.95 9.82
N PHE A 93 5.03 28.72 10.33
CA PHE A 93 4.99 28.41 11.76
C PHE A 93 3.83 29.07 12.54
N ASN A 94 2.75 29.48 11.87
CA ASN A 94 1.61 30.18 12.47
C ASN A 94 0.51 29.24 13.01
N THR A 95 0.80 27.94 13.15
CA THR A 95 -0.22 26.93 13.43
C THR A 95 -0.74 27.00 14.87
N SER A 96 -2.02 27.29 15.07
CA SER A 96 -2.70 27.37 16.38
C SER A 96 -3.13 26.01 16.96
N GLU A 97 -2.49 24.92 16.53
CA GLU A 97 -2.94 23.53 16.66
C GLU A 97 -2.94 22.94 18.07
N GLU A 98 -2.65 23.75 19.08
CA GLU A 98 -2.64 23.37 20.50
C GLU A 98 -4.03 22.94 21.00
N HIS A 99 -5.12 23.33 20.31
CA HIS A 99 -6.50 23.09 20.74
C HIS A 99 -7.08 21.68 20.48
N HIS A 100 -6.33 20.78 19.83
CA HIS A 100 -6.81 19.41 19.52
C HIS A 100 -6.03 18.33 20.27
N ALA A 101 -5.21 18.70 21.25
CA ALA A 101 -4.43 17.80 22.10
C ALA A 101 -5.28 16.70 22.78
N ASP A 102 -6.51 17.06 23.16
CA ASP A 102 -7.38 16.17 23.95
C ASP A 102 -7.81 14.90 23.21
N MET A 103 -7.87 14.93 21.87
CA MET A 103 -8.36 13.80 21.07
C MET A 103 -7.44 12.58 21.11
N TYR A 104 -6.14 12.78 21.35
CA TYR A 104 -5.13 11.71 21.39
C TYR A 104 -4.55 11.52 22.79
N ARG A 105 -5.18 12.09 23.82
CA ARG A 105 -4.63 12.07 25.18
C ARG A 105 -4.39 10.64 25.69
N SER A 106 -5.19 9.67 25.28
CA SER A 106 -5.01 8.25 25.61
C SER A 106 -3.82 7.58 24.92
N ASP A 107 -3.43 8.09 23.76
CA ASP A 107 -2.46 7.44 22.87
C ASP A 107 -1.06 8.06 23.01
N LEU A 108 -0.96 9.15 23.77
CA LEU A 108 0.27 9.90 23.99
C LEU A 108 1.07 9.33 25.17
N PRO A 109 2.40 9.19 25.02
CA PRO A 109 3.26 8.75 26.12
C PRO A 109 3.20 9.67 27.34
N ASN A 110 3.21 10.99 27.12
CA ASN A 110 3.22 12.01 28.17
C ASN A 110 2.29 13.17 27.80
N PRO A 111 0.96 13.02 27.96
CA PRO A 111 0.01 14.00 27.45
C PRO A 111 0.16 15.39 28.08
N ASP A 112 0.56 15.46 29.35
CA ASP A 112 0.72 16.72 30.08
C ASP A 112 1.88 17.58 29.55
N THR A 113 2.88 16.96 28.92
CA THR A 113 4.05 17.67 28.36
C THR A 113 3.86 18.06 26.89
N LEU A 114 2.77 17.63 26.25
CA LEU A 114 2.56 17.80 24.81
C LEU A 114 2.67 19.27 24.38
N SER A 115 2.03 20.20 25.10
CA SER A 115 2.02 21.61 24.72
C SER A 115 3.44 22.21 24.70
N ALA A 116 4.21 21.97 25.77
CA ALA A 116 5.60 22.42 25.87
C ALA A 116 6.47 21.76 24.78
N GLU A 117 6.27 20.46 24.53
CA GLU A 117 7.00 19.71 23.52
C GLU A 117 6.73 20.23 22.09
N LEU A 118 5.46 20.50 21.75
CA LEU A 118 5.07 21.10 20.47
C LEU A 118 5.68 22.49 20.29
N HIS A 119 5.74 23.28 21.37
CA HIS A 119 6.39 24.58 21.36
C HIS A 119 7.91 24.46 21.07
N CYS A 120 8.61 23.57 21.78
CA CYS A 120 10.02 23.30 21.54
C CYS A 120 10.28 22.78 20.11
N TRP A 121 9.43 21.88 19.62
CA TRP A 121 9.50 21.35 18.25
C TRP A 121 9.37 22.46 17.21
N ARG A 122 8.40 23.37 17.39
CA ARG A 122 8.20 24.55 16.52
C ARG A 122 9.42 25.48 16.54
N ILE A 123 9.97 25.79 17.72
CA ILE A 123 11.15 26.65 17.86
C ILE A 123 12.37 26.06 17.14
N LYS A 124 12.60 24.75 17.31
CA LYS A 124 13.71 24.03 16.68
C LYS A 124 13.74 24.24 15.17
N TRP A 125 12.60 24.06 14.50
CA TRP A 125 12.51 24.17 13.04
C TRP A 125 12.43 25.60 12.54
N LYS A 126 11.87 26.51 13.35
CA LYS A 126 11.82 27.95 13.04
C LYS A 126 13.22 28.58 13.02
N HIS A 127 14.09 28.19 13.96
CA HIS A 127 15.44 28.75 14.11
C HIS A 127 16.54 27.80 13.63
N ARG A 128 16.20 26.85 12.76
CA ARG A 128 17.19 25.96 12.14
C ARG A 128 18.27 26.76 11.37
N GLY A 129 19.46 26.17 11.24
CA GLY A 129 20.51 26.71 10.38
C GLY A 129 20.05 26.78 8.92
N LYS A 130 20.51 27.78 8.17
CA LYS A 130 20.12 27.98 6.76
C LYS A 130 20.50 26.80 5.85
N ASP A 131 21.51 26.03 6.24
CA ASP A 131 22.01 24.87 5.49
C ASP A 131 21.26 23.57 5.80
N ILE A 132 20.27 23.60 6.71
CA ILE A 132 19.51 22.42 7.11
C ILE A 132 18.19 22.39 6.32
N GLU A 133 18.07 21.40 5.43
CA GLU A 133 16.83 21.11 4.73
C GLU A 133 15.75 20.62 5.70
N LEU A 134 14.51 21.02 5.43
CA LEU A 134 13.36 20.60 6.23
C LEU A 134 12.93 19.20 5.79
N PRO A 135 12.82 18.24 6.71
CA PRO A 135 12.18 16.96 6.43
C PRO A 135 10.82 17.17 5.76
N SER A 136 10.70 16.60 4.57
CA SER A 136 9.59 16.79 3.66
C SER A 136 8.47 15.77 3.86
N THR A 137 8.83 14.61 4.40
CA THR A 137 7.93 13.48 4.65
C THR A 137 7.86 13.12 6.12
N ILE A 138 6.78 12.46 6.54
CA ILE A 138 6.66 11.89 7.89
C ILE A 138 7.81 10.90 8.14
N TYR A 139 8.16 10.11 7.12
CA TYR A 139 9.27 9.16 7.17
C TYR A 139 10.59 9.83 7.52
N GLU A 140 10.97 10.91 6.82
CA GLU A 140 12.18 11.68 7.12
C GLU A 140 12.13 12.28 8.53
N ALA A 141 10.98 12.82 8.94
CA ALA A 141 10.82 13.37 10.29
C ALA A 141 11.00 12.29 11.39
N LEU A 142 10.51 11.06 11.16
CA LEU A 142 10.69 9.93 12.07
C LEU A 142 12.14 9.41 12.12
N HIS A 143 12.97 9.69 11.11
CA HIS A 143 14.37 9.27 11.04
C HIS A 143 15.35 10.28 11.64
N LEU A 144 14.86 11.42 12.13
CA LEU A 144 15.72 12.41 12.77
C LEU A 144 16.36 11.86 14.06
N PRO A 145 17.67 12.04 14.27
CA PRO A 145 18.34 11.56 15.48
C PRO A 145 17.73 12.11 16.79
N ASP A 146 17.20 13.33 16.72
CA ASP A 146 16.64 14.04 17.86
C ASP A 146 15.18 13.70 18.14
N ILE A 147 14.48 12.97 17.26
CA ILE A 147 13.04 12.71 17.43
C ILE A 147 12.73 11.96 18.73
N LYS A 148 13.70 11.19 19.23
CA LYS A 148 13.64 10.48 20.52
C LYS A 148 13.46 11.41 21.73
N PHE A 149 13.83 12.69 21.61
CA PHE A 149 13.63 13.69 22.66
C PHE A 149 12.23 14.34 22.60
N PHE A 150 11.43 14.00 21.58
CA PHE A 150 10.06 14.47 21.39
C PHE A 150 9.11 13.26 21.32
N PRO A 151 8.89 12.57 22.46
CA PRO A 151 8.12 11.32 22.49
C PRO A 151 6.66 11.47 22.07
N ASN A 152 6.01 12.60 22.37
CA ASN A 152 4.63 12.84 21.95
C ASN A 152 4.55 13.18 20.46
N VAL A 153 5.46 14.02 19.94
CA VAL A 153 5.55 14.29 18.49
C VAL A 153 5.83 13.01 17.73
N TYR A 154 6.74 12.17 18.24
CA TYR A 154 7.04 10.86 17.67
C TYR A 154 5.80 9.96 17.60
N ALA A 155 5.01 9.88 18.69
CA ALA A 155 3.77 9.12 18.73
C ALA A 155 2.74 9.67 17.70
N LEU A 156 2.54 10.98 17.64
CA LEU A 156 1.62 11.60 16.68
C LEU A 156 2.03 11.37 15.22
N LEU A 157 3.33 11.47 14.91
CA LEU A 157 3.85 11.16 13.57
C LEU A 157 3.62 9.69 13.20
N LYS A 158 3.74 8.76 14.16
CA LYS A 158 3.40 7.35 13.93
C LYS A 158 1.91 7.13 13.66
N VAL A 159 1.03 7.79 14.42
CA VAL A 159 -0.42 7.75 14.17
C VAL A 159 -0.73 8.27 12.77
N LEU A 160 -0.08 9.35 12.35
CA LEU A 160 -0.23 9.87 10.98
C LEU A 160 0.19 8.88 9.89
N CYS A 161 1.20 8.02 10.14
CA CYS A 161 1.63 7.01 9.16
C CYS A 161 0.59 5.91 8.92
N ILE A 162 -0.29 5.65 9.88
CA ILE A 162 -1.30 4.58 9.79
C ILE A 162 -2.68 5.10 9.40
N LEU A 163 -2.84 6.42 9.28
CA LEU A 163 -4.11 6.99 8.82
C LEU A 163 -4.38 6.56 7.38
N PRO A 164 -5.63 6.14 7.06
CA PRO A 164 -6.00 5.81 5.70
C PRO A 164 -5.97 7.09 4.86
N VAL A 165 -4.94 7.23 4.02
CA VAL A 165 -4.85 8.34 3.07
C VAL A 165 -5.21 7.79 1.69
N MET A 166 -6.24 8.36 1.07
CA MET A 166 -6.54 8.07 -0.32
C MET A 166 -5.40 8.63 -1.17
N LYS A 167 -4.55 7.73 -1.66
CA LYS A 167 -3.50 8.08 -2.59
C LYS A 167 -4.17 8.41 -3.92
N VAL A 168 -4.27 9.69 -4.25
CA VAL A 168 -4.57 10.10 -5.62
C VAL A 168 -3.43 9.52 -6.46
N GLU A 169 -3.76 8.61 -7.38
CA GLU A 169 -2.79 8.00 -8.28
C GLU A 169 -2.00 9.12 -8.96
N ASN A 170 -0.75 9.30 -8.52
CA ASN A 170 0.15 10.23 -9.14
C ASN A 170 0.69 9.55 -10.39
N GLU A 171 0.72 10.24 -11.53
CA GLU A 171 1.24 9.71 -12.82
C GLU A 171 2.64 9.09 -12.72
N ARG A 172 3.38 9.37 -11.64
CA ARG A 172 4.66 8.71 -11.33
C ARG A 172 4.54 7.20 -11.12
N TYR A 173 3.42 6.70 -10.58
CA TYR A 173 3.20 5.25 -10.40
C TYR A 173 2.75 4.56 -11.69
N GLU A 174 2.35 5.32 -12.72
CA GLU A 174 2.13 4.79 -14.06
C GLU A 174 3.44 4.39 -14.74
N ASN A 175 4.61 4.83 -14.28
CA ASN A 175 5.88 4.54 -14.95
C ASN A 175 6.15 3.03 -15.04
N GLY A 176 5.93 2.28 -13.95
CA GLY A 176 6.07 0.82 -13.99
C GLY A 176 5.11 0.16 -14.99
N ARG A 177 3.86 0.64 -15.04
CA ARG A 177 2.86 0.17 -16.01
C ARG A 177 3.21 0.55 -17.45
N LYS A 178 3.73 1.76 -17.67
CA LYS A 178 4.22 2.26 -18.96
C LYS A 178 5.42 1.43 -19.42
N HIS A 179 6.37 1.13 -18.54
CA HIS A 179 7.54 0.30 -18.83
C HIS A 179 7.13 -1.15 -19.14
N LEU A 180 6.21 -1.74 -18.37
CA LEU A 180 5.68 -3.08 -18.67
C LEU A 180 4.97 -3.10 -20.03
N LYS A 181 4.11 -2.12 -20.32
CA LYS A 181 3.44 -2.01 -21.63
C LYS A 181 4.45 -1.84 -22.77
N ALA A 182 5.48 -1.02 -22.58
CA ALA A 182 6.55 -0.85 -23.57
C ALA A 182 7.33 -2.15 -23.78
N TYR A 183 7.68 -2.87 -22.71
CA TYR A 183 8.33 -4.18 -22.78
C TYR A 183 7.49 -5.18 -23.58
N LEU A 184 6.19 -5.28 -23.28
CA LEU A 184 5.29 -6.19 -24.00
C LEU A 184 5.13 -5.79 -25.47
N ARG A 185 5.09 -4.49 -25.79
CA ARG A 185 4.99 -4.01 -27.18
C ARG A 185 6.27 -4.26 -27.98
N ASN A 186 7.42 -4.09 -27.35
CA ASN A 186 8.73 -4.11 -28.03
C ASN A 186 9.41 -5.49 -28.00
N THR A 187 8.87 -6.45 -27.22
CA THR A 187 9.42 -7.81 -27.11
C THR A 187 8.45 -8.82 -27.72
N LEU A 188 8.95 -9.62 -28.68
CA LEU A 188 8.22 -10.72 -29.29
C LEU A 188 7.80 -11.74 -28.22
N THR A 189 6.63 -12.37 -28.39
CA THR A 189 6.00 -13.21 -27.36
C THR A 189 6.88 -14.37 -26.90
N ASP A 190 7.68 -14.94 -27.80
CA ASP A 190 8.64 -16.03 -27.55
C ASP A 190 9.87 -15.59 -26.74
N GLN A 191 10.21 -14.29 -26.77
CA GLN A 191 11.34 -13.71 -26.05
C GLN A 191 10.94 -13.05 -24.72
N ARG A 192 9.65 -13.13 -24.35
CA ARG A 192 9.15 -12.55 -23.10
C ARG A 192 9.57 -13.41 -21.91
N SER A 193 10.17 -12.79 -20.90
CA SER A 193 10.45 -13.43 -19.61
C SER A 193 9.99 -12.54 -18.46
N SER A 194 9.47 -13.17 -17.41
CA SER A 194 9.03 -12.46 -16.21
C SER A 194 10.17 -11.71 -15.53
N ASN A 195 11.40 -12.26 -15.58
CA ASN A 195 12.58 -11.64 -15.00
C ASN A 195 12.99 -10.36 -15.74
N LEU A 196 13.01 -10.39 -17.08
CA LEU A 196 13.33 -9.21 -17.88
C LEU A 196 12.24 -8.15 -17.80
N ALA A 197 10.96 -8.55 -17.70
CA ALA A 197 9.86 -7.63 -17.47
C ALA A 197 10.05 -6.90 -16.12
N LEU A 198 10.44 -7.62 -15.08
CA LEU A 198 10.63 -7.06 -13.73
C LEU A 198 11.83 -6.09 -13.68
N LEU A 199 12.92 -6.41 -14.37
CA LEU A 199 14.05 -5.49 -14.54
C LEU A 199 13.65 -4.22 -15.32
N ASN A 200 12.88 -4.36 -16.41
CA ASN A 200 12.41 -3.21 -17.20
C ASN A 200 11.47 -2.30 -16.41
N ILE A 201 10.56 -2.87 -15.61
CA ILE A 201 9.65 -2.10 -14.74
C ILE A 201 10.46 -1.24 -13.77
N ASN A 202 11.55 -1.78 -13.22
CA ASN A 202 12.36 -1.16 -12.18
C ASN A 202 13.63 -0.49 -12.72
N PHE A 203 13.67 -0.15 -14.01
CA PHE A 203 14.86 0.42 -14.65
C PHE A 203 15.42 1.67 -13.94
N ASP A 204 14.53 2.46 -13.31
CA ASP A 204 14.89 3.70 -12.61
C ASP A 204 15.61 3.47 -11.27
N ILE A 205 15.63 2.23 -10.76
CA ILE A 205 16.37 1.87 -9.55
C ILE A 205 17.85 1.76 -9.91
N LYS A 206 18.73 2.38 -9.13
CA LYS A 206 20.18 2.18 -9.29
C LYS A 206 20.53 0.75 -8.91
N HIS A 207 21.01 -0.01 -9.89
CA HIS A 207 21.43 -1.38 -9.69
C HIS A 207 22.94 -1.44 -9.48
N ASP A 208 23.36 -2.08 -8.39
CA ASP A 208 24.74 -2.51 -8.22
C ASP A 208 24.91 -3.87 -8.91
N LEU A 209 25.51 -3.83 -10.09
CA LEU A 209 25.67 -5.02 -10.93
C LEU A 209 26.57 -6.06 -10.25
N ASP A 210 27.61 -5.61 -9.56
CA ASP A 210 28.58 -6.49 -8.89
C ASP A 210 27.89 -7.23 -7.74
N LEU A 211 27.11 -6.51 -6.91
CA LEU A 211 26.34 -7.13 -5.84
C LEU A 211 25.31 -8.15 -6.36
N MET A 212 24.66 -7.86 -7.49
CA MET A 212 23.70 -8.79 -8.08
C MET A 212 24.36 -10.05 -8.62
N VAL A 213 25.51 -9.93 -9.28
CA VAL A 213 26.30 -11.07 -9.77
C VAL A 213 26.79 -11.93 -8.60
N ASP A 214 27.35 -11.30 -7.57
CA ASP A 214 27.80 -11.99 -6.37
C ASP A 214 26.66 -12.74 -5.66
N THR A 215 25.48 -12.13 -5.60
CA THR A 215 24.28 -12.74 -5.02
C THR A 215 23.81 -13.93 -5.86
N TYR A 216 23.84 -13.81 -7.19
CA TYR A 216 23.47 -14.90 -8.09
C TYR A 216 24.42 -16.08 -7.97
N ILE A 217 25.74 -15.85 -7.99
CA ILE A 217 26.76 -16.89 -7.87
C ILE A 217 26.60 -17.63 -6.54
N LYS A 218 26.36 -16.91 -5.44
CA LYS A 218 26.13 -17.52 -4.11
C LYS A 218 24.88 -18.38 -4.05
N LEU A 219 23.80 -17.99 -4.73
CA LEU A 219 22.53 -18.73 -4.71
C LEU A 219 22.50 -19.92 -5.68
N TYR A 220 23.32 -19.91 -6.73
CA TYR A 220 23.30 -20.90 -7.81
C TYR A 220 24.68 -21.55 -8.07
N THR A 221 25.39 -21.91 -7.00
CA THR A 221 26.74 -22.51 -7.07
C THR A 221 26.84 -23.80 -7.89
N THR A 222 25.75 -24.53 -8.14
CA THR A 222 25.79 -25.87 -8.78
C THR A 222 25.64 -25.86 -10.31
N LYS A 223 25.48 -24.70 -10.97
CA LYS A 223 25.34 -24.63 -12.45
C LYS A 223 26.60 -24.15 -13.19
N SER A 224 27.71 -23.95 -12.49
CA SER A 224 28.99 -23.57 -13.11
C SER A 224 29.79 -24.78 -13.56
N GLU A 225 29.22 -25.57 -14.49
CA GLU A 225 30.02 -26.42 -15.37
C GLU A 225 29.79 -25.88 -16.79
N LEU A 226 30.63 -24.91 -17.17
CA LEU A 226 30.76 -24.52 -18.57
C LEU A 226 31.34 -25.73 -19.33
N PRO A 227 30.87 -26.05 -20.56
CA PRO A 227 31.41 -27.17 -21.31
C PRO A 227 32.87 -26.88 -21.65
N THR A 228 33.79 -27.71 -21.15
CA THR A 228 35.18 -27.74 -21.61
C THR A 228 35.20 -28.29 -23.03
N ASP A 229 35.64 -27.45 -23.96
CA ASP A 229 35.86 -27.77 -25.36
C ASP A 229 37.03 -28.78 -25.47
N ASN A 230 36.71 -30.07 -25.57
CA ASN A 230 37.69 -31.13 -25.84
C ASN A 230 37.73 -31.39 -27.35
N SER A 231 38.46 -30.54 -28.08
CA SER A 231 38.92 -30.84 -29.43
C SER A 231 40.32 -31.48 -29.37
N GLU A 232 40.38 -32.75 -28.96
CA GLU A 232 41.58 -33.57 -29.23
C GLU A 232 41.55 -34.03 -30.68
N THR A 233 42.51 -33.52 -31.44
CA THR A 233 42.82 -33.85 -32.83
C THR A 233 43.41 -35.26 -32.86
N ILE A 234 42.69 -36.23 -33.44
CA ILE A 234 43.27 -37.51 -33.87
C ILE A 234 43.64 -37.34 -35.35
N GLU A 235 44.92 -37.05 -35.60
CA GLU A 235 45.53 -37.23 -36.91
C GLU A 235 45.69 -38.74 -37.18
N ASN A 236 45.01 -39.23 -38.22
CA ASN A 236 45.36 -40.49 -38.86
C ASN A 236 46.37 -40.20 -39.97
N THR A 237 47.63 -40.59 -39.80
CA THR A 237 48.36 -41.44 -40.76
C THR A 237 49.48 -42.20 -40.05
#